data_AF-A0A9E3IKZ4-F1
#
_entry.id   AF-A0A9E3IKZ4-F1
#
_cell.length_a   1.000
_cell.length_b   1.000
_cell.length_c   1.000
_cell.angle_alpha   90.00
_cell.angle_beta   90.00
_cell.angle_gamma   90.00
#
_symmetry.space_group_name_H-M   'P 1'
#
loop_
_entity.id
_entity.type
_entity.pdbx_description
1 polymer ?
#
loop_
_entity_poly.entity_id
_entity_poly.type
_entity_poly.pdbx_seq_one_letter_code
_entity_poly.pdbx_strand_id
1 'polypeptide(L)'
;MRNTLRFSLLMGIGGLAAFGQVASDILPPQKRAATVDFARKLLEPAPALETAGATPLPNPFSLNLPESATPPPVSNPGAGADLAGRAGLEVLASKITPTGSVEIGGEPILLFGQKKLKVGDRLPIIFEGKPYELEISAIERTSFTLRLNGEEVTRPIKPVTKPKP
;
A
#
# COMPACT_ATOMS: atom_id res chain seq x y z
N MET A 1 -34.65 82.73 -0.53
CA MET A 1 -35.84 81.87 -0.38
C MET A 1 -36.12 81.15 -1.70
N ARG A 2 -36.13 79.81 -1.69
CA ARG A 2 -36.41 78.81 -2.77
C ARG A 2 -35.40 77.67 -2.58
N ASN A 3 -35.60 76.69 -1.70
CA ASN A 3 -36.63 75.64 -1.59
C ASN A 3 -36.64 74.61 -2.73
N THR A 4 -36.34 73.37 -2.34
CA THR A 4 -36.71 72.06 -2.92
C THR A 4 -36.25 71.68 -4.34
N LEU A 5 -35.44 70.63 -4.45
CA LEU A 5 -35.88 69.34 -5.00
C LEU A 5 -34.89 68.23 -4.62
N ARG A 6 -35.34 67.28 -3.79
CA ARG A 6 -34.61 66.02 -3.50
C ARG A 6 -34.96 65.02 -4.61
N PHE A 7 -33.98 64.64 -5.42
CA PHE A 7 -34.11 63.53 -6.37
C PHE A 7 -33.83 62.22 -5.62
N SER A 8 -34.89 61.51 -5.21
CA SER A 8 -34.78 60.11 -4.78
C SER A 8 -34.70 59.24 -6.03
N LEU A 9 -33.52 58.69 -6.30
CA LEU A 9 -33.32 57.64 -7.28
C LEU A 9 -33.61 56.29 -6.60
N LEU A 10 -34.79 55.73 -6.87
CA LEU A 10 -35.19 54.41 -6.42
C LEU A 10 -34.40 53.35 -7.23
N MET A 11 -33.51 52.63 -6.55
CA MET A 11 -32.77 51.51 -7.12
C MET A 11 -33.71 50.31 -7.29
N GLY A 12 -34.10 50.01 -8.53
CA GLY A 12 -34.85 48.80 -8.86
C GLY A 12 -33.91 47.59 -8.90
N ILE A 13 -33.98 46.73 -7.89
CA ILE A 13 -33.34 45.41 -7.89
C ILE A 13 -34.20 44.49 -8.75
N GLY A 14 -33.86 44.40 -10.04
CA GLY A 14 -34.37 43.36 -10.92
C GLY A 14 -33.70 42.03 -10.58
N GLY A 15 -34.44 41.11 -9.94
CA GLY A 15 -33.98 39.76 -9.68
C GLY A 15 -33.81 38.97 -10.98
N LEU A 16 -32.57 38.61 -11.32
CA LEU A 16 -32.31 37.55 -12.29
C LEU A 16 -32.74 36.22 -11.68
N ALA A 17 -33.83 35.64 -12.20
CA ALA A 17 -34.15 34.24 -11.98
C ALA A 17 -33.09 33.38 -12.70
N ALA A 18 -32.16 32.81 -11.93
CA ALA A 18 -31.24 31.78 -12.41
C ALA A 18 -32.01 30.47 -12.56
N PHE A 19 -32.43 30.14 -13.79
CA PHE A 19 -32.85 28.79 -14.15
C PHE A 19 -31.62 27.89 -14.13
N GLY A 20 -31.49 27.05 -13.10
CA GLY A 20 -30.45 26.03 -13.01
C GLY A 20 -30.56 25.05 -14.18
N GLN A 21 -29.51 24.98 -15.00
CA GLN A 21 -29.42 23.98 -16.06
C GLN A 21 -29.34 22.59 -15.40
N VAL A 22 -30.23 21.68 -15.81
CA VAL A 22 -30.17 20.27 -15.39
C VAL A 22 -28.85 19.70 -15.89
N ALA A 23 -27.89 19.51 -14.97
CA ALA A 23 -26.65 18.85 -15.29
C ALA A 23 -26.97 17.42 -15.72
N SER A 24 -26.62 17.06 -16.96
CA SER A 24 -26.76 15.69 -17.42
C SER A 24 -25.79 14.81 -16.62
N ASP A 25 -26.29 13.73 -16.01
CA ASP A 25 -25.47 12.70 -15.34
C ASP A 25 -24.56 11.93 -16.33
N ILE A 26 -24.71 12.20 -17.63
CA ILE A 26 -23.97 11.56 -18.70
C ILE A 26 -22.73 12.38 -19.02
N LEU A 27 -21.59 11.70 -19.04
CA LEU A 27 -20.32 12.28 -19.44
C LEU A 27 -20.38 12.94 -20.83
N PRO A 28 -19.64 14.04 -21.05
CA PRO A 28 -19.56 14.71 -22.34
C PRO A 28 -19.22 13.71 -23.46
N PRO A 29 -19.79 13.88 -24.68
CA PRO A 29 -19.62 12.94 -25.79
C PRO A 29 -18.16 12.54 -26.08
N GLN A 30 -17.23 13.48 -25.93
CA GLN A 30 -15.80 13.28 -26.18
C GLN A 30 -15.19 12.27 -25.19
N LYS A 31 -15.58 12.32 -23.90
CA LYS A 31 -15.08 11.39 -22.88
C LYS A 31 -15.66 9.99 -23.07
N ARG A 32 -16.90 9.89 -23.56
CA ARG A 32 -17.53 8.60 -23.90
C ARG A 32 -16.84 7.95 -25.09
N ALA A 33 -16.53 8.70 -26.15
CA ALA A 33 -15.81 8.20 -27.31
C ALA A 33 -14.45 7.60 -26.92
N ALA A 34 -13.64 8.32 -26.12
CA ALA A 34 -12.34 7.83 -25.66
C ALA A 34 -12.44 6.52 -24.84
N THR A 35 -13.49 6.37 -24.03
CA THR A 35 -13.71 5.14 -23.23
C THR A 35 -14.05 3.95 -24.14
N VAL A 36 -14.87 4.17 -25.16
CA VAL A 36 -15.25 3.15 -26.14
C VAL A 36 -14.04 2.72 -26.98
N ASP A 37 -13.23 3.66 -27.42
CA ASP A 37 -12.02 3.36 -28.22
C ASP A 37 -11.00 2.56 -27.41
N PHE A 38 -10.83 2.88 -26.13
CA PHE A 38 -9.98 2.11 -25.23
C PHE A 38 -10.49 0.68 -25.04
N ALA A 39 -11.78 0.50 -24.81
CA ALA A 39 -12.38 -0.83 -24.70
C ALA A 39 -12.22 -1.64 -25.99
N ARG A 40 -12.36 -1.00 -27.16
CA ARG A 40 -12.13 -1.64 -28.46
C ARG A 40 -10.68 -2.14 -28.59
N LYS A 41 -9.70 -1.35 -28.16
CA LYS A 41 -8.28 -1.73 -28.21
C LYS A 41 -7.96 -2.95 -27.34
N LEU A 42 -8.61 -3.08 -26.18
CA LEU A 42 -8.40 -4.23 -25.28
C LEU A 42 -9.02 -5.53 -25.80
N LEU A 43 -10.02 -5.42 -26.67
CA LEU A 43 -10.66 -6.56 -27.31
C LEU A 43 -9.87 -7.07 -28.53
N GLU A 44 -8.79 -6.39 -28.93
CA GLU A 44 -7.95 -6.86 -30.02
C GLU A 44 -7.28 -8.18 -29.60
N PRO A 45 -7.43 -9.25 -30.40
CA PRO A 45 -6.83 -10.54 -30.09
C PRO A 45 -5.31 -10.39 -30.05
N ALA A 46 -4.70 -10.87 -28.96
CA ALA A 46 -3.26 -10.87 -28.82
C ALA A 46 -2.62 -11.63 -29.99
N PRO A 47 -1.50 -11.14 -30.56
CA PRO A 47 -0.81 -11.85 -31.62
C PRO A 47 -0.41 -13.24 -31.13
N ALA A 48 -0.69 -14.26 -31.95
CA ALA A 48 -0.31 -15.63 -31.65
C ALA A 48 1.21 -15.68 -31.47
N LEU A 49 1.67 -16.12 -30.30
CA LEU A 49 3.07 -16.45 -30.08
C LEU A 49 3.39 -17.66 -30.97
N GLU A 50 4.12 -17.42 -32.05
CA GLU A 50 4.69 -18.48 -32.87
C GLU A 50 5.53 -19.37 -31.95
N THR A 51 5.05 -20.58 -31.68
CA THR A 51 5.79 -21.61 -30.93
C THR A 51 6.85 -22.18 -31.86
N ALA A 52 7.89 -21.38 -32.11
CA ALA A 52 9.11 -21.84 -32.76
C ALA A 52 9.95 -22.61 -31.73
N GLY A 53 9.90 -23.94 -31.81
CA GLY A 53 10.89 -24.84 -31.20
C GLY A 53 10.75 -25.01 -29.70
N ALA A 54 9.84 -25.90 -29.27
CA ALA A 54 9.82 -26.44 -27.92
C ALA A 54 11.11 -27.24 -27.64
N THR A 55 12.17 -26.54 -27.23
CA THR A 55 13.19 -27.17 -26.40
C THR A 55 12.53 -27.43 -25.04
N PRO A 56 12.48 -28.69 -24.56
CA PRO A 56 11.90 -28.96 -23.25
C PRO A 56 12.76 -28.22 -22.21
N LEU A 57 12.14 -27.23 -21.53
CA LEU A 57 12.81 -26.56 -20.42
C LEU A 57 13.23 -27.63 -19.40
N PRO A 58 14.50 -27.63 -18.95
CA PRO A 58 14.96 -28.61 -17.98
C PRO A 58 14.14 -28.46 -16.69
N ASN A 59 13.52 -29.55 -16.25
CA ASN A 59 12.73 -29.59 -15.03
C ASN A 59 13.65 -29.34 -13.82
N PRO A 60 13.48 -28.24 -13.06
CA PRO A 60 14.35 -27.90 -11.93
C PRO A 60 14.18 -28.84 -10.73
N PHE A 61 13.24 -29.81 -10.79
CA PHE A 61 12.94 -30.74 -9.70
C PHE A 61 13.41 -32.18 -9.95
N SER A 62 14.25 -32.43 -10.96
CA SER A 62 14.83 -33.76 -11.19
C SER A 62 15.93 -34.06 -10.14
N LEU A 63 15.53 -34.52 -8.97
CA LEU A 63 16.41 -34.95 -7.89
C LEU A 63 16.88 -36.39 -8.16
N ASN A 64 18.08 -36.56 -8.71
CA ASN A 64 18.74 -37.86 -8.84
C ASN A 64 19.33 -38.23 -7.46
N LEU A 65 18.57 -38.92 -6.61
CA LEU A 65 19.09 -39.46 -5.35
C LEU A 65 19.61 -40.88 -5.59
N PRO A 66 20.87 -41.19 -5.23
CA PRO A 66 21.23 -42.58 -4.99
C PRO A 66 20.44 -43.09 -3.77
N GLU A 67 19.79 -44.22 -3.98
CA GLU A 67 19.04 -44.98 -2.99
C GLU A 67 19.94 -45.33 -1.78
N SER A 68 19.36 -45.20 -0.58
CA SER A 68 19.92 -45.58 0.73
C SER A 68 21.12 -44.80 1.26
N ALA A 69 20.83 -43.71 1.98
CA ALA A 69 21.47 -43.47 3.27
C ALA A 69 20.56 -42.57 4.12
N THR A 70 20.28 -43.03 5.34
CA THR A 70 19.82 -42.34 6.55
C THR A 70 19.43 -40.86 6.40
N PRO A 71 18.24 -40.41 6.86
CA PRO A 71 17.83 -39.01 6.74
C PRO A 71 18.87 -38.09 7.39
N PRO A 72 19.58 -37.25 6.62
CA PRO A 72 20.26 -36.11 7.22
C PRO A 72 19.19 -35.13 7.71
N PRO A 73 19.44 -34.41 8.81
CA PRO A 73 18.54 -33.34 9.23
C PRO A 73 18.33 -32.40 8.05
N VAL A 74 17.07 -32.03 7.81
CA VAL A 74 16.63 -31.05 6.83
C VAL A 74 17.27 -29.69 7.13
N SER A 75 18.50 -29.51 6.69
CA SER A 75 19.16 -28.22 6.59
C SER A 75 18.69 -27.61 5.28
N ASN A 76 17.73 -26.67 5.38
CA ASN A 76 17.32 -25.84 4.26
C ASN A 76 18.56 -25.22 3.57
N PRO A 77 18.73 -25.39 2.25
CA PRO A 77 19.82 -24.74 1.53
C PRO A 77 19.44 -23.27 1.29
N GLY A 78 19.86 -22.42 2.22
CA GLY A 78 19.63 -20.99 2.15
C GLY A 78 20.47 -20.17 3.12
N ALA A 79 21.60 -20.69 3.60
CA ALA A 79 22.54 -19.99 4.47
C ALA A 79 23.34 -18.91 3.72
N GLY A 80 22.63 -17.91 3.18
CA GLY A 80 23.18 -16.61 2.87
C GLY A 80 22.75 -15.68 3.98
N ALA A 81 23.62 -15.49 4.98
CA ALA A 81 23.46 -14.61 6.14
C ALA A 81 21.99 -14.35 6.47
N ASP A 82 21.31 -15.36 7.02
CA ASP A 82 19.90 -15.24 7.36
C ASP A 82 19.73 -14.06 8.32
N LEU A 83 19.08 -13.00 7.82
CA LEU A 83 18.57 -11.90 8.65
C LEU A 83 17.41 -12.36 9.57
N ALA A 84 17.26 -13.68 9.73
CA ALA A 84 16.36 -14.34 10.65
C ALA A 84 16.75 -14.16 12.14
N GLY A 85 17.92 -13.58 12.41
CA GLY A 85 18.34 -13.21 13.77
C GLY A 85 17.95 -11.78 14.15
N ARG A 86 18.09 -11.45 15.43
CA ARG A 86 17.79 -10.14 16.01
C ARG A 86 18.41 -8.96 15.25
N ALA A 87 19.65 -9.09 14.79
CA ALA A 87 20.33 -8.05 14.01
C ALA A 87 19.63 -7.77 12.67
N GLY A 88 19.14 -8.82 12.00
CA GLY A 88 18.37 -8.68 10.77
C GLY A 88 17.00 -8.06 11.01
N LEU A 89 16.30 -8.52 12.05
CA LEU A 89 15.05 -7.91 12.50
C LEU A 89 15.20 -6.41 12.78
N GLU A 90 16.29 -5.98 13.39
CA GLU A 90 16.53 -4.57 13.69
C GLU A 90 16.73 -3.73 12.42
N VAL A 91 17.40 -4.28 11.41
CA VAL A 91 17.54 -3.65 10.09
C VAL A 91 16.19 -3.58 9.38
N LEU A 92 15.41 -4.65 9.39
CA LEU A 92 14.06 -4.67 8.80
C LEU A 92 13.14 -3.66 9.49
N ALA A 93 13.12 -3.66 10.83
CA ALA A 93 12.35 -2.74 11.65
C ALA A 93 12.75 -1.28 11.43
N SER A 94 14.02 -0.99 11.12
CA SER A 94 14.46 0.38 10.83
C SER A 94 13.86 0.97 9.55
N LYS A 95 13.47 0.12 8.58
CA LYS A 95 12.83 0.54 7.33
C LYS A 95 11.31 0.68 7.45
N ILE A 96 10.73 0.20 8.55
CA ILE A 96 9.29 0.25 8.81
C ILE A 96 8.98 1.54 9.53
N THR A 97 8.35 2.48 8.82
CA THR A 97 7.93 3.76 9.37
C THR A 97 6.40 3.79 9.46
N PRO A 98 5.80 3.48 10.62
CA PRO A 98 4.37 3.64 10.79
C PRO A 98 3.97 5.12 10.69
N THR A 99 2.77 5.37 10.20
CA THR A 99 2.19 6.72 10.12
C THR A 99 1.71 7.19 11.50
N GLY A 100 1.25 6.25 12.33
CA GLY A 100 0.76 6.51 13.68
C GLY A 100 0.11 5.29 14.30
N SER A 101 -0.51 5.47 15.47
CA SER A 101 -1.43 4.51 16.07
C SER A 101 -2.72 5.21 16.48
N VAL A 102 -3.81 4.45 16.52
CA VAL A 102 -5.13 4.89 17.00
C VAL A 102 -5.74 3.77 17.83
N GLU A 103 -6.51 4.11 18.85
CA GLU A 103 -7.34 3.15 19.57
C GLU A 103 -8.78 3.24 19.06
N ILE A 104 -9.34 2.11 18.60
CA ILE A 104 -10.73 2.03 18.15
C ILE A 104 -11.43 0.97 18.99
N GLY A 105 -12.43 1.37 19.77
CA GLY A 105 -13.16 0.45 20.64
C GLY A 105 -12.31 -0.19 21.74
N GLY A 106 -11.23 0.47 22.18
CA GLY A 106 -10.29 -0.03 23.18
C GLY A 106 -9.20 -0.95 22.63
N GLU A 107 -9.16 -1.19 21.31
CA GLU A 107 -8.14 -1.99 20.66
C GLU A 107 -7.10 -1.07 19.98
N PRO A 108 -5.79 -1.21 20.30
CA PRO A 108 -4.75 -0.43 19.66
C PRO A 108 -4.49 -0.93 18.23
N ILE A 109 -4.51 0.00 17.27
CA ILE A 109 -4.31 -0.26 15.85
C ILE A 109 -3.14 0.59 15.35
N LEU A 110 -2.18 -0.07 14.70
CA LEU A 110 -1.05 0.56 14.03
C LEU A 110 -1.44 0.96 12.60
N LEU A 111 -1.15 2.20 12.24
CA LEU A 111 -1.42 2.72 10.91
C LEU A 111 -0.14 2.68 10.08
N PHE A 112 -0.18 1.96 8.97
CA PHE A 112 0.91 1.87 8.00
C PHE A 112 0.42 2.36 6.63
N GLY A 113 0.53 3.66 6.40
CA GLY A 113 -0.07 4.31 5.23
C GLY A 113 -1.60 4.15 5.25
N GLN A 114 -2.13 3.40 4.29
CA GLN A 114 -3.57 3.10 4.21
C GLN A 114 -3.95 1.80 4.93
N LYS A 115 -2.97 0.97 5.33
CA LYS A 115 -3.21 -0.29 6.03
C LYS A 115 -3.39 -0.03 7.53
N LYS A 116 -4.35 -0.73 8.11
CA LYS A 116 -4.61 -0.78 9.55
C LYS A 116 -4.22 -2.16 10.04
N LEU A 117 -3.29 -2.23 10.97
CA LEU A 117 -2.75 -3.47 11.48
C LEU A 117 -3.00 -3.58 12.98
N LYS A 118 -3.42 -4.74 13.43
CA LYS A 118 -3.70 -5.09 14.82
C LYS A 118 -2.56 -5.93 15.40
N VAL A 119 -2.60 -6.13 16.70
CA VAL A 119 -1.74 -7.13 17.35
C VAL A 119 -2.09 -8.51 16.79
N GLY A 120 -1.07 -9.27 16.39
CA GLY A 120 -1.17 -10.58 15.73
C GLY A 120 -1.21 -10.51 14.20
N ASP A 121 -1.41 -9.34 13.61
CA ASP A 121 -1.39 -9.20 12.14
C ASP A 121 0.04 -9.40 11.59
N ARG A 122 0.08 -9.92 10.36
CA ARG A 122 1.33 -10.15 9.61
C ARG A 122 1.52 -9.09 8.54
N LEU A 123 2.73 -8.53 8.51
CA LEU A 123 3.18 -7.54 7.55
C LEU A 123 4.19 -8.19 6.59
N PRO A 124 3.78 -8.47 5.33
CA PRO A 124 4.70 -8.91 4.31
C PRO A 124 5.59 -7.75 3.89
N ILE A 125 6.90 -7.93 3.98
CA ILE A 125 7.90 -6.99 3.47
C ILE A 125 8.88 -7.70 2.54
N ILE A 126 9.40 -6.97 1.55
CA ILE A 126 10.46 -7.48 0.68
C ILE A 126 11.73 -6.73 1.04
N PHE A 127 12.77 -7.47 1.42
CA PHE A 127 14.07 -6.91 1.75
C PHE A 127 15.16 -7.70 1.05
N GLU A 128 16.03 -7.00 0.31
CA GLU A 128 17.10 -7.62 -0.49
C GLU A 128 16.59 -8.71 -1.44
N GLY A 129 15.37 -8.51 -1.99
CA GLY A 129 14.73 -9.47 -2.89
C GLY A 129 14.15 -10.71 -2.21
N LYS A 130 14.27 -10.83 -0.87
CA LYS A 130 13.66 -11.91 -0.09
C LYS A 130 12.38 -11.42 0.60
N PRO A 131 11.28 -12.19 0.53
CA PRO A 131 10.08 -11.89 1.31
C PRO A 131 10.29 -12.28 2.78
N TYR A 132 9.89 -11.41 3.68
CA TYR A 132 9.82 -11.67 5.12
C TYR A 132 8.41 -11.35 5.62
N GLU A 133 7.92 -12.19 6.53
CA GLU A 133 6.64 -12.01 7.21
C GLU A 133 6.90 -11.59 8.64
N LEU A 134 6.63 -10.33 8.96
CA LEU A 134 6.77 -9.78 10.30
C LEU A 134 5.44 -9.81 11.02
N GLU A 135 5.41 -10.22 12.27
CA GLU A 135 4.20 -10.17 13.09
C GLU A 135 4.24 -8.98 14.04
N ILE A 136 3.10 -8.34 14.28
CA ILE A 136 3.00 -7.30 15.31
C ILE A 136 2.65 -7.98 16.64
N SER A 137 3.60 -8.09 17.56
CA SER A 137 3.36 -8.75 18.86
C SER A 137 2.74 -7.84 19.91
N ALA A 138 2.99 -6.53 19.82
CA ALA A 138 2.40 -5.53 20.71
C ALA A 138 2.30 -4.16 20.04
N ILE A 139 1.26 -3.40 20.40
CA ILE A 139 1.08 -2.00 20.00
C ILE A 139 0.80 -1.20 21.27
N GLU A 140 1.64 -0.22 21.55
CA GLU A 140 1.46 0.74 22.63
C GLU A 140 1.15 2.13 22.07
N ARG A 141 0.89 3.09 22.96
CA ARG A 141 0.56 4.47 22.59
C ARG A 141 1.68 5.16 21.79
N THR A 142 2.93 4.85 22.10
CA THR A 142 4.11 5.51 21.50
C THR A 142 5.11 4.54 20.89
N SER A 143 4.90 3.24 21.08
CA SER A 143 5.83 2.20 20.65
C SER A 143 5.06 1.04 20.01
N PHE A 144 5.76 0.21 19.26
CA PHE A 144 5.22 -1.04 18.70
C PHE A 144 6.32 -2.10 18.71
N THR A 145 5.93 -3.35 18.86
CA THR A 145 6.84 -4.50 18.87
C THR A 145 6.57 -5.37 17.66
N LEU A 146 7.65 -5.67 16.93
CA LEU A 146 7.65 -6.58 15.80
C LEU A 146 8.32 -7.89 16.19
N ARG A 147 7.81 -9.00 15.66
CA ARG A 147 8.32 -10.34 15.86
C ARG A 147 8.68 -11.00 14.53
N LEU A 148 9.85 -11.65 14.48
CA LEU A 148 10.30 -12.48 13.37
C LEU A 148 10.93 -13.75 13.92
N ASN A 149 10.41 -14.92 13.55
CA ASN A 149 10.97 -16.23 13.96
C ASN A 149 11.21 -16.38 15.48
N GLY A 150 10.42 -15.70 16.32
CA GLY A 150 10.56 -15.72 17.78
C GLY A 150 11.43 -14.62 18.39
N GLU A 151 12.14 -13.83 17.57
CA GLU A 151 12.86 -12.63 18.02
C GLU A 151 11.93 -11.42 18.02
N GLU A 152 12.09 -10.53 19.00
CA GLU A 152 11.26 -9.34 19.16
C GLU A 152 12.07 -8.05 19.20
N VAL A 153 11.57 -7.01 18.53
CA VAL A 153 12.16 -5.66 18.53
C VAL A 153 11.06 -4.62 18.76
N THR A 154 11.22 -3.82 19.81
CA THR A 154 10.35 -2.69 20.13
C THR A 154 10.92 -1.40 19.54
N ARG A 155 10.06 -0.62 18.87
CA ARG A 155 10.41 0.63 18.20
C ARG A 155 9.42 1.73 18.55
N PRO A 156 9.88 3.00 18.60
CA PRO A 156 8.97 4.12 18.75
C PRO A 156 8.22 4.37 17.44
N ILE A 157 6.94 4.72 17.54
CA ILE A 157 6.08 5.05 16.38
C ILE A 157 6.56 6.34 15.72
N LYS A 158 6.96 7.34 16.52
CA LYS A 158 7.57 8.57 16.02
C LYS A 158 9.09 8.46 16.15
N PRO A 159 9.87 8.70 15.08
CA PRO A 159 11.32 8.75 15.20
C PRO A 159 11.71 9.91 16.11
N VAL A 160 12.43 9.61 17.18
CA VAL A 160 13.05 10.61 18.05
C VAL A 160 14.24 11.20 17.31
N THR A 161 14.07 12.40 16.76
CA THR A 161 15.18 13.17 16.18
C THR A 161 16.13 13.54 17.32
N LYS A 162 17.32 12.92 17.37
CA LYS A 162 18.38 13.37 18.28
C LYS A 162 18.78 14.80 17.88
N PRO A 163 18.83 15.77 18.80
CA PRO A 163 19.33 17.10 18.48
C PRO A 163 20.79 17.00 18.02
N LYS A 164 21.10 17.72 16.93
CA LYS A 164 22.46 17.85 16.40
C LYS A 164 23.33 18.59 17.45
N PRO A 165 24.53 18.10 17.81
CA PRO A 165 25.44 18.82 18.69
C PRO A 165 25.96 20.12 18.06
#